data_AF-A0A967G7D1-F1
#
_entry.id   AF-A0A967G7D1-F1
#
_cell.length_a   1.000
_cell.length_b   1.000
_cell.length_c   1.000
_cell.angle_alpha   90.00
_cell.angle_beta   90.00
_cell.angle_gamma   90.00
#
_symmetry.space_group_name_H-M   'P 1'
#
loop_
_entity.id
_entity.type
_entity.pdbx_description
1 polymer ?
#
loop_
_entity_poly.entity_id
_entity_poly.type
_entity_poly.pdbx_seq_one_letter_code
_entity_poly.pdbx_strand_id
1 'polypeptide(L)'
;LPSPKGKWTQIYFDNLQRIKFNNNWMQKSFTCLLDQYDFFCGQINKQTQLLKELSQLPRYRDRVEILRTIPGIGIINAMEILLELQDLSRFQRAEQLAAYVGLTPSQYSSADKVRMGRITG
;
A
#
# COMPACT_ATOMS: atom_id res chain seq x y z
N LEU A 1 19.33 -4.62 26.27
CA LEU A 1 19.09 -3.34 25.54
C LEU A 1 17.67 -2.91 25.84
N PRO A 2 17.41 -1.63 26.19
CA PRO A 2 16.03 -1.18 26.41
C PRO A 2 15.21 -1.43 25.14
N SER A 3 14.00 -1.97 25.31
CA SER A 3 13.10 -2.22 24.18
C SER A 3 12.76 -0.88 23.51
N PRO A 4 13.00 -0.75 22.21
CA PRO A 4 12.78 0.49 21.49
C PRO A 4 11.27 0.70 21.35
N LYS A 5 10.73 1.64 22.13
CA LYS A 5 9.35 2.09 21.98
C LYS A 5 9.32 3.20 20.92
N GLY A 6 8.98 2.85 19.68
CA GLY A 6 8.88 3.81 18.57
C GLY A 6 8.69 3.15 17.20
N LYS A 7 8.49 3.98 16.18
CA LYS A 7 8.48 3.55 14.78
C LYS A 7 9.89 3.09 14.38
N TRP A 8 9.98 2.04 13.58
CA TRP A 8 11.22 1.56 12.95
C TRP A 8 11.71 2.61 11.94
N THR A 9 12.45 3.60 12.45
CA THR A 9 12.99 4.74 11.70
C THR A 9 14.43 4.46 11.28
N GLN A 10 14.98 5.23 10.35
CA GLN A 10 16.38 5.06 9.91
C GLN A 10 17.36 5.08 11.09
N ILE A 11 17.14 5.99 12.05
CA ILE A 11 17.94 6.11 13.28
C ILE A 11 17.96 4.79 14.08
N TYR A 12 16.88 4.03 14.03
CA TYR A 12 16.81 2.73 14.69
C TYR A 12 17.70 1.68 14.01
N PHE A 13 17.70 1.64 12.67
CA PHE A 13 18.57 0.74 11.90
C PHE A 13 20.05 1.10 12.05
N ASP A 14 20.37 2.40 12.06
CA ASP A 14 21.74 2.88 12.32
C ASP A 14 22.24 2.44 13.70
N ASN A 15 21.35 2.37 14.69
CA ASN A 15 21.66 1.84 16.02
C ASN A 15 21.79 0.31 16.03
N LEU A 16 20.97 -0.42 15.27
CA LEU A 16 21.09 -1.87 15.13
C LEU A 16 22.44 -2.28 14.55
N GLN A 17 22.93 -1.55 13.53
CA GLN A 17 24.25 -1.80 12.93
C GLN A 17 25.41 -1.69 13.93
N ARG A 18 25.23 -0.96 15.03
CA ARG A 18 26.25 -0.80 16.08
C ARG A 18 26.29 -1.95 17.07
N ILE A 19 25.29 -2.83 17.08
CA ILE A 19 25.24 -3.97 18.01
C ILE A 19 26.37 -4.94 17.68
N LYS A 20 27.14 -5.29 18.71
CA LYS A 20 28.22 -6.26 18.65
C LYS A 20 27.87 -7.50 19.47
N PHE A 21 28.06 -8.66 18.87
CA PHE A 21 27.89 -9.96 19.51
C PHE A 21 29.24 -10.59 19.80
N ASN A 22 29.33 -11.31 20.92
CA ASN A 22 30.54 -12.03 21.31
C ASN A 22 30.85 -13.21 20.38
N ASN A 23 29.82 -13.77 19.72
CA ASN A 23 29.96 -14.86 18.74
C ASN A 23 30.07 -14.28 17.32
N ASN A 24 31.19 -14.56 16.64
CA ASN A 24 31.46 -14.11 15.28
C ASN A 24 30.41 -14.57 14.26
N TRP A 25 29.91 -15.80 14.38
CA TRP A 25 28.89 -16.33 13.46
C TRP A 25 27.54 -15.64 13.66
N MET A 26 27.19 -15.33 14.91
CA MET A 26 26.00 -14.55 15.23
C MET A 26 26.12 -13.13 14.66
N GLN A 27 27.28 -12.49 14.78
CA GLN A 27 27.54 -11.19 14.17
C GLN A 27 27.38 -11.21 12.65
N LYS A 28 27.94 -12.23 11.98
CA LYS A 28 27.82 -12.38 10.52
C LYS A 28 26.36 -12.59 10.10
N SER A 29 25.65 -13.51 10.76
CA SER A 29 24.24 -13.76 10.46
C SER A 29 23.39 -12.51 10.64
N PHE A 30 23.60 -11.76 11.74
CA PHE A 30 22.91 -10.50 11.98
C PHE A 30 23.23 -9.43 10.93
N THR A 31 24.50 -9.34 10.50
CA THR A 31 24.91 -8.42 9.43
C THR A 31 24.21 -8.76 8.11
N CYS A 32 24.16 -10.03 7.72
CA CYS A 32 23.44 -10.46 6.52
C CYS A 32 21.94 -10.07 6.54
N LEU A 33 21.29 -10.14 7.71
CA LEU A 33 19.89 -9.72 7.85
C LEU A 33 19.72 -8.20 7.66
N LEU A 34 20.67 -7.40 8.14
CA LEU A 34 20.67 -5.96 7.92
C LEU A 34 20.93 -5.62 6.45
N ASP A 35 21.87 -6.29 5.80
CA ASP A 35 22.15 -6.12 4.38
C ASP A 35 20.90 -6.46 3.53
N GLN A 36 20.18 -7.52 3.90
CA GLN A 36 18.92 -7.90 3.24
C GLN A 36 17.83 -6.84 3.44
N TYR A 37 17.72 -6.27 4.63
CA TYR A 37 16.80 -5.17 4.91
C TYR A 37 17.12 -3.96 4.01
N ASP A 38 18.38 -3.53 3.96
CA ASP A 38 18.81 -2.40 3.13
C ASP A 38 18.53 -2.66 1.64
N PHE A 39 18.76 -3.89 1.19
CA PHE A 39 18.39 -4.32 -0.16
C PHE A 39 16.90 -4.15 -0.44
N PHE A 40 16.02 -4.60 0.46
CA PHE A 40 14.57 -4.47 0.28
C PHE A 40 14.11 -3.01 0.31
N CYS A 41 14.65 -2.19 1.20
CA CYS A 41 14.39 -0.74 1.18
C CYS A 41 14.79 -0.11 -0.16
N GLY A 42 15.95 -0.50 -0.71
CA GLY A 42 16.38 -0.11 -2.04
C GLY A 42 15.39 -0.53 -3.14
N GLN A 43 14.90 -1.77 -3.10
CA GLN A 43 13.90 -2.26 -4.07
C GLN A 43 12.58 -1.50 -3.99
N ILE A 44 12.07 -1.26 -2.77
CA ILE A 44 10.84 -0.48 -2.55
C ILE A 44 10.98 0.93 -3.14
N ASN A 45 12.11 1.59 -2.88
CA ASN A 45 12.37 2.92 -3.43
C ASN A 45 12.43 2.90 -4.96
N LYS A 46 13.10 1.91 -5.55
CA LYS A 46 13.18 1.75 -7.00
C LYS A 46 11.80 1.55 -7.63
N GLN A 47 10.97 0.67 -7.07
CA GLN A 47 9.61 0.43 -7.56
C GLN A 47 8.71 1.66 -7.39
N THR A 48 8.83 2.35 -6.26
CA THR A 48 8.11 3.61 -5.99
C THR A 48 8.44 4.66 -7.04
N GLN A 49 9.72 4.77 -7.43
CA GLN A 49 10.15 5.72 -8.45
C GLN A 49 9.60 5.37 -9.83
N LEU A 50 9.65 4.09 -10.21
CA LEU A 50 9.04 3.62 -11.47
C LEU A 50 7.54 3.88 -11.52
N LEU A 51 6.81 3.68 -10.41
CA LEU A 51 5.38 4.02 -10.34
C LEU A 51 5.12 5.52 -10.53
N LYS A 52 5.96 6.39 -9.95
CA LYS A 52 5.86 7.84 -10.15
C LYS A 52 6.12 8.24 -11.60
N GLU A 53 7.07 7.60 -12.27
CA GLU A 53 7.34 7.83 -13.69
C GLU A 53 6.17 7.36 -14.56
N LEU A 54 5.66 6.16 -14.29
CA LEU A 54 4.49 5.60 -14.96
C LEU A 54 3.26 6.51 -14.80
N SER A 55 3.09 7.12 -13.62
CA SER A 55 1.97 8.03 -13.34
C SER A 55 1.98 9.29 -14.19
N GLN A 56 3.11 9.66 -14.80
CA GLN A 56 3.22 10.84 -15.67
C GLN A 56 2.84 10.55 -17.12
N LEU A 57 2.71 9.28 -17.52
CA LEU A 57 2.33 8.93 -18.87
C LEU A 57 0.90 9.41 -19.17
N PRO A 58 0.60 9.82 -20.43
CA PRO A 58 -0.73 10.31 -20.80
C PRO A 58 -1.88 9.35 -20.45
N ARG A 59 -1.60 8.04 -20.43
CA ARG A 59 -2.57 7.00 -20.05
C ARG A 59 -3.07 7.14 -18.61
N TYR A 60 -2.24 7.63 -17.69
CA TYR A 60 -2.51 7.62 -16.26
C TYR A 60 -2.63 9.03 -15.65
N ARG A 61 -1.91 10.01 -16.20
CA ARG A 61 -1.74 11.35 -15.62
C ARG A 61 -3.04 11.98 -15.13
N ASP A 62 -4.01 12.15 -16.03
CA ASP A 62 -5.26 12.84 -15.70
C ASP A 62 -6.08 12.07 -14.65
N ARG A 63 -6.08 10.73 -14.73
CA ARG A 63 -6.78 9.87 -13.76
C ARG A 63 -6.14 9.93 -12.38
N VAL A 64 -4.81 9.99 -12.33
CA VAL A 64 -4.06 10.14 -11.07
C VAL A 64 -4.33 11.51 -10.44
N GLU A 65 -4.39 12.57 -11.24
CA GLU A 65 -4.74 13.91 -10.75
C GLU A 65 -6.15 13.94 -10.13
N ILE A 66 -7.13 13.31 -10.79
CA ILE A 66 -8.49 13.17 -10.26
C ILE A 66 -8.48 12.37 -8.95
N LEU A 67 -7.85 11.20 -8.90
CA LEU A 67 -7.85 10.37 -7.68
C LEU A 67 -7.19 11.09 -6.48
N ARG A 68 -6.17 11.92 -6.75
CA ARG A 68 -5.49 12.70 -5.71
C ARG A 68 -6.30 13.85 -5.15
N THR A 69 -7.46 14.19 -5.72
CA THR A 69 -8.38 15.16 -5.08
C THR A 69 -9.07 14.56 -3.85
N ILE A 70 -9.04 13.23 -3.69
CA ILE A 70 -9.60 12.54 -2.54
C ILE A 70 -8.63 12.66 -1.35
N PRO A 71 -9.07 13.18 -0.19
CA PRO A 71 -8.22 13.29 1.00
C PRO A 71 -7.60 11.95 1.39
N GLY A 72 -6.27 11.93 1.55
CA GLY A 72 -5.53 10.72 1.92
C GLY A 72 -5.08 9.85 0.73
N ILE A 73 -5.45 10.18 -0.52
CA ILE A 73 -4.96 9.47 -1.70
C ILE A 73 -3.74 10.19 -2.30
N GLY A 74 -2.57 9.55 -2.15
CA GLY A 74 -1.32 9.96 -2.79
C GLY A 74 -1.12 9.31 -4.17
N ILE A 75 -0.03 9.66 -4.85
CA ILE A 75 0.31 9.11 -6.18
C ILE A 75 0.36 7.58 -6.17
N ILE A 76 0.96 6.98 -5.15
CA ILE A 76 1.13 5.52 -5.05
C ILE A 76 -0.23 4.83 -4.95
N ASN A 77 -1.07 5.25 -4.00
CA ASN A 77 -2.41 4.70 -3.83
C ASN A 77 -3.29 4.94 -5.07
N ALA A 78 -3.17 6.10 -5.72
CA ALA A 78 -3.90 6.38 -6.96
C ALA A 78 -3.48 5.42 -8.08
N MET A 79 -2.17 5.19 -8.25
CA MET A 79 -1.66 4.23 -9.23
C MET A 79 -2.07 2.80 -8.90
N GLU A 80 -2.03 2.40 -7.64
CA GLU A 80 -2.48 1.08 -7.18
C GLU A 80 -3.95 0.84 -7.57
N ILE A 81 -4.83 1.80 -7.25
CA ILE A 81 -6.25 1.73 -7.66
C ILE A 81 -6.40 1.58 -9.18
N LEU A 82 -5.66 2.35 -9.96
CA LEU A 82 -5.75 2.32 -11.43
C LEU A 82 -5.21 1.01 -12.02
N LEU A 83 -4.17 0.42 -11.41
CA LEU A 83 -3.56 -0.83 -11.86
C LEU A 83 -4.39 -2.04 -11.47
N GLU A 84 -5.00 -2.04 -10.29
CA GLU A 84 -5.87 -3.13 -9.80
C GLU A 84 -7.22 -3.15 -10.54
N LEU A 85 -7.83 -1.98 -10.74
CA LEU A 85 -9.12 -1.89 -11.43
C LEU A 85 -8.99 -2.00 -12.95
N GLN A 86 -7.79 -1.77 -13.49
CA GLN A 86 -7.47 -1.79 -14.93
C GLN A 86 -8.47 -0.97 -15.76
N ASP A 87 -9.32 -1.66 -16.53
CA ASP A 87 -10.32 -1.03 -17.37
C ASP A 87 -11.62 -0.80 -16.60
N LEU A 88 -11.85 0.46 -16.23
CA LEU A 88 -13.06 0.91 -15.57
C LEU A 88 -14.29 0.83 -16.48
N SER A 89 -14.13 0.70 -17.80
CA SER A 89 -15.26 0.54 -18.74
C SER A 89 -16.08 -0.72 -18.49
N ARG A 90 -15.51 -1.71 -17.77
CA ARG A 90 -16.22 -2.92 -17.33
C ARG A 90 -17.36 -2.62 -16.36
N PHE A 91 -17.36 -1.45 -15.73
CA PHE A 91 -18.42 -1.00 -14.82
C PHE A 91 -19.28 0.05 -15.52
N GLN A 92 -20.54 -0.27 -15.77
CA GLN A 92 -21.49 0.68 -16.37
C GLN A 92 -21.97 1.74 -15.38
N ARG A 93 -21.88 1.45 -14.07
CA ARG A 93 -22.31 2.34 -13.00
C ARG A 93 -21.38 2.28 -11.79
N ALA A 94 -21.29 3.38 -11.05
CA ALA A 94 -20.42 3.51 -9.89
C ALA A 94 -20.75 2.50 -8.78
N GLU A 95 -22.03 2.12 -8.63
CA GLU A 95 -22.47 1.14 -7.65
C GLU A 95 -21.92 -0.27 -7.95
N GLN A 96 -21.71 -0.60 -9.23
CA GLN A 96 -21.11 -1.88 -9.63
C GLN A 96 -19.65 -1.95 -9.22
N LEU A 97 -18.92 -0.84 -9.37
CA LEU A 97 -17.56 -0.73 -8.86
C LEU A 97 -17.54 -0.84 -7.34
N ALA A 98 -18.41 -0.09 -6.64
CA ALA A 98 -18.51 -0.13 -5.18
C ALA A 98 -18.82 -1.54 -4.66
N ALA A 99 -19.70 -2.28 -5.32
CA ALA A 99 -20.00 -3.67 -4.98
C ALA A 99 -18.80 -4.58 -5.23
N TYR A 100 -18.09 -4.38 -6.34
CA TYR A 100 -16.89 -5.15 -6.67
C TYR A 100 -15.76 -4.98 -5.65
N VAL A 101 -15.57 -3.75 -5.14
CA VAL A 101 -14.56 -3.47 -4.10
C VAL A 101 -15.09 -3.68 -2.66
N GLY A 102 -16.30 -4.23 -2.50
CA GLY A 102 -16.87 -4.55 -1.19
C GLY A 102 -17.36 -3.34 -0.37
N LEU A 103 -17.50 -2.17 -0.99
CA LEU A 103 -17.94 -0.93 -0.32
C LEU A 103 -19.46 -0.76 -0.25
N THR A 104 -20.25 -1.70 -0.78
CA THR A 104 -21.71 -1.68 -0.67
C THR A 104 -22.21 -2.47 0.54
N PRO A 105 -23.16 -1.95 1.32
CA PRO A 105 -23.87 -2.73 2.33
C PRO A 105 -24.71 -3.83 1.68
N SER A 106 -24.78 -4.99 2.33
CA SER A 106 -25.71 -6.06 1.97
C SER A 106 -27.15 -5.55 2.00
N GLN A 107 -27.93 -5.77 0.94
CA GLN A 107 -29.35 -5.40 0.93
C GLN A 107 -30.21 -6.65 0.96
N TYR A 108 -31.03 -6.78 2.00
CA TYR A 108 -32.09 -7.79 2.07
C TYR A 108 -33.43 -7.07 1.88
N SER A 109 -34.09 -7.33 0.74
CA SER A 109 -35.41 -6.80 0.45
C SER A 109 -36.41 -7.94 0.37
N SER A 110 -37.40 -7.95 1.26
CA SER A 110 -38.57 -8.82 1.13
C SER A 110 -39.82 -7.94 1.06
N ALA A 111 -40.49 -7.97 -0.10
CA ALA A 111 -41.66 -7.16 -0.41
C ALA A 111 -41.50 -5.68 0.04
N ASP A 112 -42.31 -5.23 0.99
CA ASP A 112 -42.45 -3.83 1.44
C ASP A 112 -41.38 -3.36 2.45
N LYS A 113 -40.36 -4.17 2.75
CA LYS A 113 -39.31 -3.80 3.71
C LYS A 113 -37.92 -3.94 3.11
N VAL A 114 -37.27 -2.79 2.93
CA VAL A 114 -35.84 -2.70 2.62
C VAL A 114 -35.04 -2.68 3.93
N ARG A 115 -34.15 -3.66 4.12
CA ARG A 115 -33.17 -3.65 5.22
C ARG A 115 -31.75 -3.60 4.64
N MET A 116 -31.02 -2.55 5.02
CA MET A 116 -29.59 -2.43 4.73
C MET A 116 -28.80 -3.10 5.86
N GLY A 117 -28.03 -4.11 5.51
CA GLY A 117 -27.09 -4.83 6.37
C GLY A 117 -25.69 -4.21 6.36
N ARG A 118 -24.69 -4.94 6.86
CA ARG A 118 -23.30 -4.45 6.94
C ARG A 118 -22.66 -4.35 5.56
N ILE A 119 -21.66 -3.49 5.44
CA ILE A 119 -20.70 -3.45 4.32
C ILE A 119 -20.07 -4.84 4.21
N THR A 120 -20.17 -5.46 3.03
CA THR A 120 -19.79 -6.87 2.79
C THR A 120 -18.44 -7.01 2.07
N GLY A 121 -17.52 -6.09 2.31
CA GLY A 121 -16.13 -6.16 1.84
C GLY A 121 -15.23 -6.92 2.79
#